data_AF-A0A0B7NQY3-F1
#
_entry.id   AF-A0A0B7NQY3-F1
#
_cell.length_a   1.000
_cell.length_b   1.000
_cell.length_c   1.000
_cell.angle_alpha   90.00
_cell.angle_beta   90.00
_cell.angle_gamma   90.00
#
_symmetry.space_group_name_H-M   'P 1'
#
loop_
_entity.id
_entity.type
_entity.pdbx_description
1 polymer ?
#
loop_
_entity_poly.entity_id
_entity_poly.type
_entity_poly.pdbx_seq_one_letter_code
_entity_poly.pdbx_strand_id
1 'polypeptide(L)'
;MIHNRVTTSNASKNLLKSLGVNPSGFDRLFPLKLYSQVVRAQLEYGLAIIPFTYSQITDLESFQNQAICGIFGGSPHSSVSIMRHLAKMPSMNEHTTLLQARYLLLRSLNLPPDALLSCFFTYLNASVDSYYVKLCRNPI
;
A
#
# COMPACT_ATOMS: atom_id res chain seq x y z
N MET A 1 -5.66 -17.24 0.94
CA MET A 1 -5.95 -15.93 1.55
C MET A 1 -5.85 -14.76 0.55
N ILE A 2 -4.80 -14.68 -0.27
CA ILE A 2 -4.57 -13.57 -1.22
C ILE A 2 -5.50 -13.61 -2.42
N HIS A 3 -5.74 -14.81 -2.96
CA HIS A 3 -6.73 -15.01 -4.02
C HIS A 3 -8.12 -14.46 -3.63
N ASN A 4 -8.54 -14.63 -2.36
CA ASN A 4 -9.79 -14.07 -1.85
C ASN A 4 -9.78 -12.52 -1.81
N ARG A 5 -8.62 -11.91 -1.55
CA ARG A 5 -8.48 -10.45 -1.53
C ARG A 5 -8.48 -9.84 -2.91
N VAL A 6 -7.73 -10.44 -3.84
CA VAL A 6 -7.70 -10.02 -5.24
C VAL A 6 -9.09 -10.15 -5.86
N THR A 7 -9.82 -11.23 -5.57
CA THR A 7 -11.21 -11.40 -6.03
C THR A 7 -12.17 -10.39 -5.40
N THR A 8 -12.10 -10.15 -4.08
CA THR A 8 -12.90 -9.10 -3.41
C THR A 8 -12.58 -7.70 -3.93
N SER A 9 -11.31 -7.41 -4.17
CA SER A 9 -10.83 -6.14 -4.73
C SER A 9 -11.27 -5.96 -6.18
N ASN A 10 -11.28 -7.05 -6.98
CA ASN A 10 -11.83 -7.05 -8.33
C ASN A 10 -13.34 -6.78 -8.33
N ALA A 11 -14.09 -7.41 -7.43
CA ALA A 11 -15.53 -7.16 -7.30
C ALA A 11 -15.80 -5.68 -6.96
N SER A 12 -15.07 -5.12 -5.99
CA SER A 12 -15.16 -3.71 -5.62
C SER A 12 -14.80 -2.79 -6.78
N LYS A 13 -13.70 -3.08 -7.51
CA LYS A 13 -13.29 -2.35 -8.72
C LYS A 13 -14.38 -2.37 -9.80
N ASN A 14 -15.04 -3.52 -10.02
CA ASN A 14 -16.10 -3.65 -11.02
C ASN A 14 -17.36 -2.89 -10.61
N LEU A 15 -17.71 -2.88 -9.32
CA LEU A 15 -18.79 -2.07 -8.79
C LEU A 15 -18.51 -0.57 -8.94
N LEU A 16 -17.28 -0.12 -8.65
CA LEU A 16 -16.91 1.27 -8.91
C LEU A 16 -17.04 1.63 -10.40
N LYS A 17 -16.58 0.75 -11.29
CA LYS A 17 -16.78 0.95 -12.73
C LYS A 17 -18.25 1.05 -13.13
N SER A 18 -19.13 0.23 -12.56
CA SER A 18 -20.57 0.30 -12.85
C SER A 18 -21.22 1.58 -12.32
N LEU A 19 -20.67 2.18 -11.26
CA LEU A 19 -21.09 3.49 -10.74
C LEU A 19 -20.56 4.67 -11.58
N GLY A 20 -19.93 4.41 -12.73
CA GLY A 20 -19.41 5.44 -13.63
C GLY A 20 -17.98 5.90 -13.31
N VAL A 21 -17.29 5.25 -12.36
CA VAL A 21 -15.88 5.48 -12.05
C VAL A 21 -15.01 4.87 -13.16
N ASN A 22 -15.04 5.52 -14.32
CA ASN A 22 -14.32 5.15 -15.52
C ASN A 22 -13.54 6.36 -16.08
N PRO A 23 -12.55 6.15 -16.97
CA PRO A 23 -11.71 7.24 -17.51
C PRO A 23 -12.49 8.32 -18.29
N SER A 24 -13.68 7.98 -18.78
CA SER A 24 -14.55 8.82 -19.60
C SER A 24 -15.63 9.56 -18.79
N GLY A 25 -15.80 9.25 -17.50
CA GLY A 25 -16.94 9.67 -16.69
C GLY A 25 -16.57 10.80 -15.74
N PHE A 26 -15.85 10.47 -14.67
CA PHE A 26 -15.40 11.43 -13.66
C PHE A 26 -13.99 11.96 -13.95
N ASP A 27 -13.65 13.11 -13.37
CA ASP A 27 -12.26 13.60 -13.36
C ASP A 27 -11.33 12.56 -12.72
N ARG A 28 -10.14 12.37 -13.31
CA ARG A 28 -9.21 11.27 -13.01
C ARG A 28 -8.79 11.20 -11.54
N LEU A 29 -8.81 12.34 -10.84
CA LEU A 29 -8.49 12.40 -9.41
C LEU A 29 -9.51 11.67 -8.54
N PHE A 30 -10.78 11.65 -8.93
CA PHE A 30 -11.85 11.02 -8.15
C PHE A 30 -11.78 9.48 -8.15
N PRO A 31 -11.70 8.79 -9.32
CA PRO A 31 -11.41 7.36 -9.39
C PRO A 31 -10.16 6.95 -8.63
N LEU A 32 -9.12 7.79 -8.67
CA LEU A 32 -7.87 7.50 -7.98
C LEU A 32 -8.02 7.52 -6.46
N LYS A 33 -8.74 8.51 -5.92
CA LYS A 33 -9.06 8.57 -4.48
C LYS A 33 -9.90 7.37 -4.05
N LEU A 34 -10.92 7.01 -4.81
CA LEU A 34 -11.75 5.84 -4.53
C LEU A 34 -10.96 4.53 -4.58
N TYR A 35 -10.07 4.38 -5.57
CA TYR A 35 -9.16 3.25 -5.62
C TYR A 35 -8.30 3.18 -4.36
N SER A 36 -7.67 4.29 -3.95
CA SER A 36 -6.82 4.33 -2.75
C SER A 36 -7.58 4.00 -1.48
N GLN A 37 -8.82 4.48 -1.33
CA GLN A 37 -9.59 4.31 -0.09
C GLN A 37 -10.29 2.96 0.04
N VAL A 38 -10.79 2.41 -1.07
CA VAL A 38 -11.60 1.18 -1.04
C VAL A 38 -10.79 -0.01 -1.51
N VAL A 39 -10.34 0.02 -2.77
CA VAL A 39 -9.72 -1.14 -3.41
C VAL A 39 -8.34 -1.40 -2.84
N ARG A 40 -7.51 -0.35 -2.70
CA ARG A 40 -6.16 -0.48 -2.18
C ARG A 40 -6.14 -0.87 -0.71
N ALA A 41 -7.05 -0.32 0.10
CA ALA A 41 -7.20 -0.72 1.50
C ALA A 41 -7.49 -2.23 1.65
N GLN A 42 -8.29 -2.82 0.75
CA GLN A 42 -8.56 -4.27 0.73
C GLN A 42 -7.31 -5.11 0.38
N LEU A 43 -6.46 -4.62 -0.53
CA LEU A 43 -5.19 -5.26 -0.86
C LEU A 43 -4.20 -5.17 0.30
N GLU A 44 -4.17 -4.01 0.97
CA GLU A 44 -3.21 -3.68 2.02
C GLU A 44 -3.49 -4.34 3.37
N TYR A 45 -4.75 -4.72 3.59
CA TYR A 45 -5.18 -5.31 4.84
C TYR A 45 -4.21 -6.41 5.32
N GLY A 46 -3.65 -6.31 6.53
CA GLY A 46 -2.76 -7.34 7.08
C GLY A 46 -1.38 -7.51 6.42
N LEU A 47 -0.97 -6.68 5.45
CA LEU A 47 0.42 -6.66 4.91
C LEU A 47 1.47 -6.43 6.00
N ALA A 48 1.09 -5.64 7.02
CA ALA A 48 1.97 -5.31 8.13
C ALA A 48 2.16 -6.45 9.14
N ILE A 49 1.19 -7.38 9.21
CA ILE A 49 1.09 -8.38 10.29
C ILE A 49 1.60 -9.74 9.82
N ILE A 50 1.29 -10.11 8.58
CA ILE A 50 1.54 -11.45 8.04
C ILE A 50 2.71 -11.36 7.06
N PRO A 51 3.67 -12.29 7.08
CA PRO A 51 4.72 -12.35 6.06
C PRO A 51 4.13 -12.81 4.73
N PHE A 52 4.41 -12.07 3.66
CA PHE A 52 4.00 -12.40 2.30
C PHE A 52 5.18 -12.96 1.52
N THR A 53 4.92 -13.97 0.69
CA THR A 53 5.92 -14.47 -0.26
C THR A 53 6.14 -13.46 -1.38
N TYR A 54 7.32 -13.46 -2.01
CA TYR A 54 7.58 -12.60 -3.16
C TYR A 54 6.52 -12.75 -4.27
N SER A 55 6.16 -13.99 -4.64
CA SER A 55 5.11 -14.28 -5.65
C SER A 55 3.76 -13.64 -5.31
N GLN A 56 3.42 -13.62 -4.03
CA GLN A 56 2.18 -13.05 -3.53
C GLN A 56 2.17 -11.52 -3.63
N ILE A 57 3.32 -10.88 -3.37
CA ILE A 57 3.48 -9.43 -3.53
C ILE A 57 3.43 -9.07 -5.01
N THR A 58 4.02 -9.89 -5.90
CA THR A 58 3.96 -9.65 -7.35
C THR A 58 2.54 -9.77 -7.90
N ASP A 59 1.72 -10.70 -7.38
CA ASP A 59 0.31 -10.80 -7.77
C ASP A 59 -0.47 -9.54 -7.37
N LEU A 60 -0.27 -9.05 -6.15
CA LEU A 60 -0.87 -7.80 -5.68
C LEU A 60 -0.40 -6.60 -6.50
N GLU A 61 0.89 -6.54 -6.85
CA GLU A 61 1.43 -5.49 -7.69
C GLU A 61 0.84 -5.52 -9.10
N SER A 62 0.68 -6.70 -9.69
CA SER A 62 0.06 -6.86 -11.00
C SER A 62 -1.37 -6.33 -11.02
N PHE A 63 -2.15 -6.63 -9.96
CA PHE A 63 -3.50 -6.11 -9.80
C PHE A 63 -3.51 -4.59 -9.67
N GLN A 64 -2.64 -4.02 -8.81
CA GLN A 64 -2.53 -2.57 -8.64
C GLN A 64 -2.22 -1.89 -9.98
N ASN A 65 -1.26 -2.45 -10.72
CA ASN A 65 -0.84 -1.91 -12.00
C ASN A 65 -1.99 -1.90 -13.02
N GLN A 66 -2.76 -2.99 -13.11
CA GLN A 66 -3.94 -3.07 -13.97
C GLN A 66 -5.06 -2.11 -13.54
N ALA A 67 -5.24 -1.88 -12.24
CA ALA A 67 -6.25 -0.96 -11.73
C ALA A 67 -5.89 0.50 -12.03
N ILE A 68 -4.66 0.92 -11.72
CA ILE A 68 -4.16 2.27 -12.00
C ILE A 68 -4.18 2.54 -13.51
N CYS A 69 -3.66 1.62 -14.32
CA CYS A 69 -3.69 1.76 -15.77
C CYS A 69 -5.11 1.94 -16.31
N GLY A 70 -6.05 1.14 -15.79
CA GLY A 70 -7.47 1.25 -16.14
C GLY A 70 -8.12 2.57 -15.74
N ILE A 71 -7.64 3.26 -14.68
CA ILE A 71 -8.12 4.60 -14.28
C ILE A 71 -7.61 5.68 -15.23
N PHE A 72 -6.35 5.57 -15.66
CA PHE A 72 -5.79 6.50 -16.63
C PHE A 72 -6.24 6.24 -18.08
N GLY A 73 -7.00 5.16 -18.32
CA GLY A 73 -7.40 4.73 -19.65
C GLY A 73 -6.23 4.25 -20.50
N GLY A 74 -5.14 3.82 -19.87
CA GLY A 74 -3.96 3.29 -20.56
C GLY A 74 -4.15 1.85 -21.03
N SER A 75 -3.31 1.43 -21.97
CA SER A 75 -3.19 0.02 -22.36
C SER A 75 -2.33 -0.77 -21.35
N PRO A 76 -2.44 -2.11 -21.29
CA PRO A 76 -1.62 -2.96 -20.42
C PRO A 76 -0.09 -2.77 -20.55
N HIS A 77 0.38 -2.19 -21.65
CA HIS A 77 1.80 -1.91 -21.92
C HIS A 77 2.24 -0.48 -21.55
N SER A 78 1.33 0.33 -21.01
CA SER A 78 1.63 1.71 -20.62
C SER A 78 2.59 1.76 -19.44
N SER A 79 3.38 2.83 -19.34
CA SER A 79 4.29 3.02 -18.20
C SER A 79 3.50 3.25 -16.91
N VAL A 80 3.31 2.17 -16.15
CA VAL A 80 2.62 2.20 -14.86
C VAL A 80 3.45 2.95 -13.81
N SER A 81 4.77 3.00 -13.96
CA SER A 81 5.65 3.76 -13.05
C SER A 81 5.31 5.24 -13.02
N ILE A 82 5.09 5.86 -14.19
CA ILE A 82 4.69 7.28 -14.29
C ILE A 82 3.30 7.49 -13.69
N MET A 83 2.34 6.60 -14.00
CA MET A 83 0.98 6.69 -13.48
C MET A 83 0.94 6.57 -11.94
N ARG A 84 1.74 5.67 -11.37
CA ARG A 84 1.93 5.54 -9.93
C ARG A 84 2.50 6.81 -9.31
N HIS A 85 3.49 7.42 -9.97
CA HIS A 85 4.07 8.68 -9.52
C HIS A 85 3.05 9.83 -9.52
N LEU A 86 2.30 10.00 -10.62
CA LEU A 86 1.19 10.96 -10.71
C LEU A 86 0.12 10.71 -9.66
N ALA A 87 -0.11 9.44 -9.33
CA ALA A 87 -1.04 9.02 -8.30
C ALA A 87 -0.50 9.12 -6.86
N LYS A 88 0.77 9.49 -6.66
CA LYS A 88 1.46 9.44 -5.37
C LYS A 88 1.35 8.07 -4.69
N MET A 89 1.45 7.00 -5.48
CA MET A 89 1.19 5.63 -5.05
C MET A 89 2.49 4.79 -5.13
N PRO A 90 3.03 4.27 -4.01
CA PRO A 90 4.19 3.38 -4.06
C PRO A 90 3.85 2.00 -4.65
N SER A 91 4.88 1.23 -5.01
CA SER A 91 4.72 -0.19 -5.37
C SER A 91 4.20 -1.01 -4.19
N MET A 92 3.59 -2.18 -4.44
CA MET A 92 3.14 -3.06 -3.35
C MET A 92 4.31 -3.57 -2.51
N ASN A 93 5.48 -3.78 -3.13
CA ASN A 93 6.69 -4.21 -2.42
C ASN A 93 7.18 -3.12 -1.44
N GLU A 94 7.41 -1.90 -1.93
CA GLU A 94 7.81 -0.76 -1.10
C GLU A 94 6.78 -0.46 -0.01
N HIS A 95 5.50 -0.58 -0.32
CA HIS A 95 4.44 -0.35 0.66
C HIS A 95 4.42 -1.43 1.75
N THR A 96 4.70 -2.69 1.39
CA THR A 96 4.77 -3.79 2.35
C THR A 96 5.93 -3.60 3.32
N THR A 97 7.12 -3.25 2.82
CA THR A 97 8.29 -2.99 3.69
C THR A 97 8.05 -1.80 4.62
N LEU A 98 7.44 -0.73 4.10
CA LEU A 98 7.04 0.43 4.89
C LEU A 98 6.06 0.03 6.01
N LEU A 99 5.00 -0.70 5.68
CA LEU A 99 3.98 -1.12 6.64
C LEU A 99 4.55 -2.03 7.73
N GLN A 100 5.40 -2.99 7.36
CA GLN A 100 6.05 -3.89 8.32
C GLN A 100 6.99 -3.13 9.25
N ALA A 101 7.81 -2.21 8.72
CA ALA A 101 8.68 -1.37 9.52
C ALA A 101 7.89 -0.52 10.52
N ARG A 102 6.79 0.11 10.07
CA ARG A 102 5.90 0.90 10.94
C ARG A 102 5.26 0.05 12.03
N TYR A 103 4.78 -1.14 11.70
CA TYR A 103 4.18 -2.05 12.66
C TYR A 103 5.18 -2.51 13.73
N LEU A 104 6.40 -2.90 13.32
CA LEU A 104 7.45 -3.29 14.26
C LEU A 104 7.85 -2.15 15.21
N LEU A 105 7.93 -0.93 14.69
CA LEU A 105 8.27 0.25 15.48
C LEU A 105 7.13 0.65 16.43
N LEU A 106 5.89 0.70 15.96
CA LEU A 106 4.73 0.97 16.84
C LEU A 106 4.58 -0.08 17.93
N ARG A 107 4.91 -1.34 17.62
CA ARG A 107 4.94 -2.41 18.60
C ARG A 107 6.01 -2.14 19.64
N SER A 108 7.23 -1.77 19.26
CA SER A 108 8.34 -1.51 20.21
C SER A 108 8.01 -0.45 21.26
N LEU A 109 7.27 0.60 20.88
CA LEU A 109 6.84 1.65 21.81
C LEU A 109 5.89 1.16 22.91
N ASN A 110 5.18 0.06 22.67
CA ASN A 110 4.22 -0.52 23.60
C ASN A 110 4.78 -1.76 24.32
N LEU A 111 6.03 -2.15 24.05
CA LEU A 111 6.67 -3.27 24.73
C LEU A 111 7.35 -2.81 26.03
N PRO A 112 7.54 -3.72 27.00
CA PRO A 112 8.36 -3.44 28.17
C PRO A 112 9.76 -2.92 27.75
N PRO A 113 10.37 -2.01 28.51
CA PRO A 113 11.68 -1.45 28.19
C PRO A 113 12.77 -2.54 28.09
N ASP A 114 12.62 -3.63 28.82
CA ASP A 114 13.54 -4.77 28.85
C ASP A 114 13.39 -5.71 27.65
N ALA A 115 12.37 -5.51 26.82
CA ALA A 115 12.23 -6.31 25.61
C ALA A 115 13.36 -5.99 24.63
N LEU A 116 13.99 -7.03 24.09
CA LEU A 116 15.11 -6.92 23.13
C LEU A 116 14.81 -5.92 22.01
N LEU A 117 13.58 -5.94 21.48
CA LEU A 117 13.12 -5.04 20.43
C LEU A 117 13.09 -3.58 20.89
N SER A 118 12.67 -3.30 22.14
CA SER A 118 12.67 -1.96 22.74
C SER A 118 14.09 -1.43 22.99
N CYS A 119 14.98 -2.28 23.52
CA CYS A 119 16.40 -1.96 23.68
C CYS A 119 17.07 -1.66 22.32
N PHE A 120 16.79 -2.47 21.30
CA PHE A 120 17.33 -2.32 19.95
C PHE A 120 16.88 -0.99 19.31
N PHE A 121 15.60 -0.64 19.42
CA PHE A 121 15.11 0.65 18.92
C PHE A 121 15.68 1.85 19.69
N THR A 122 15.86 1.74 21.00
CA THR A 122 16.52 2.78 21.81
C THR A 122 17.95 3.02 21.33
N TYR A 123 18.70 1.96 21.04
CA TYR A 123 20.05 2.04 20.48
C TYR A 123 20.08 2.66 19.07
N LEU A 124 19.12 2.29 18.21
CA LEU A 124 19.02 2.88 16.87
C LEU A 124 18.65 4.37 16.91
N ASN A 125 17.76 4.77 17.82
CA ASN A 125 17.39 6.18 17.98
C ASN A 125 18.54 7.02 18.56
N ALA A 126 19.42 6.42 19.35
CA ALA A 126 20.61 7.09 19.87
C ALA A 126 21.71 7.29 18.81
N SER A 127 21.71 6.51 17.72
CA SER A 127 22.76 6.51 16.70
C SER A 127 22.38 7.19 15.37
N VAL A 128 21.09 7.45 15.11
CA VAL A 128 20.63 7.97 13.81
C VAL A 128 19.72 9.20 13.97
N ASP A 129 20.14 10.32 13.37
CA ASP A 129 19.34 11.52 13.20
C ASP A 129 18.03 11.25 12.43
N SER A 130 16.90 11.51 13.08
CA SER A 130 15.63 12.02 12.52
C SER A 130 14.81 11.15 11.54
N TYR A 131 15.40 10.22 10.78
CA TYR A 131 14.69 9.56 9.66
C TYR A 131 13.60 8.56 10.10
N TYR A 132 13.90 7.69 11.06
CA TYR A 132 12.94 6.68 11.55
C TYR A 132 11.80 7.30 12.37
N VAL A 133 12.06 8.42 13.06
CA VAL A 133 11.03 9.19 13.78
C VAL A 133 10.07 9.90 12.80
N LYS A 134 10.55 10.36 11.64
CA LYS A 134 9.70 10.95 10.57
C LYS A 134 8.74 9.94 9.94
N LEU A 135 9.14 8.66 9.85
CA LEU A 135 8.26 7.56 9.42
C LEU A 135 7.09 7.31 10.39
N CYS A 136 7.27 7.68 11.67
CA CYS A 136 6.23 7.55 12.70
C CYS A 136 5.23 8.70 12.69
N ARG A 137 5.69 9.92 12.36
CA ARG A 137 4.92 11.17 12.51
C ARG A 137 4.02 11.54 11.33
N ASN A 138 4.17 10.92 10.17
CA ASN A 138 3.28 11.13 9.04
C ASN A 138 2.25 9.97 8.95
N PRO A 139 1.08 10.08 9.59
CA PRO A 139 -0.12 9.55 8.97
C PRO A 139 -0.37 10.40 7.71
N ILE A 140 -0.93 9.80 6.68
CA ILE A 140 -1.20 10.45 5.38
C ILE A 140 -1.87 11.83 5.55
#